data_AF-A9EVJ2-F1
#
_entry.id   AF-A9EVJ2-F1
#
_cell.length_a   1.000
_cell.length_b   1.000
_cell.length_c   1.000
_cell.angle_alpha   90.00
_cell.angle_beta   90.00
_cell.angle_gamma   90.00
#
_symmetry.space_group_name_H-M   'P 1'
#
loop_
_entity.id
_entity.type
_entity.pdbx_description
1 polymer ?
#
loop_
_entity_poly.entity_id
_entity_poly.type
_entity_poly.pdbx_seq_one_letter_code
_entity_poly.pdbx_strand_id
1 'polypeptide(L)'
;MMALRSGHGRGRGRPHVEVLPPDELPAAAGSKSVRSDRGPDGRFTRGNTAARARRLRAGALGGVGGIDSTSDAFRPFAKWGRRYGAHRRRELAAAHGGEISAGVGALVESAALALASSRYLQNQGAAIGDPELLKRASALAAEARQNELAAWELAAREAKARGSSRRTALDRVRERAAARLNEQAEGDAEQ
;
A
#
# COMPACT_ATOMS: atom_id res chain seq x y z
N MET A 1 6.79 -2.38 -15.47
CA MET A 1 7.37 -3.71 -15.73
C MET A 1 8.70 -3.79 -14.99
N MET A 2 8.96 -4.83 -14.20
CA MET A 2 10.27 -5.29 -13.68
C MET A 2 10.10 -6.82 -13.53
N ALA A 3 10.65 -7.52 -12.52
CA ALA A 3 10.18 -8.88 -12.16
C ALA A 3 10.44 -9.23 -10.68
N LEU A 4 9.48 -9.84 -9.94
CA LEU A 4 9.78 -10.35 -8.57
C LEU A 4 10.69 -11.58 -8.68
N ARG A 5 12.00 -11.33 -8.76
CA ARG A 5 13.05 -12.33 -8.90
C ARG A 5 13.83 -12.48 -7.61
N SER A 6 14.44 -13.66 -7.43
CA SER A 6 15.32 -13.92 -6.31
C SER A 6 16.56 -13.03 -6.38
N GLY A 7 16.93 -12.39 -5.27
CA GLY A 7 18.17 -11.60 -5.19
C GLY A 7 19.40 -12.42 -5.59
N HIS A 8 20.32 -11.80 -6.32
CA HIS A 8 21.51 -12.43 -6.87
C HIS A 8 22.75 -12.05 -6.04
N GLY A 9 23.80 -12.88 -6.04
CA GLY A 9 25.05 -12.60 -5.30
C GLY A 9 24.82 -12.37 -3.79
N ARG A 10 25.41 -11.31 -3.23
CA ARG A 10 25.28 -10.94 -1.79
C ARG A 10 23.84 -10.56 -1.36
N GLY A 11 22.91 -10.37 -2.29
CA GLY A 11 21.49 -10.08 -2.01
C GLY A 11 20.58 -11.32 -1.93
N ARG A 12 21.11 -12.53 -2.16
CA ARG A 12 20.32 -13.77 -2.19
C ARG A 12 19.63 -14.04 -0.85
N GLY A 13 18.31 -14.23 -0.89
CA GLY A 13 17.48 -14.54 0.28
C GLY A 13 16.94 -13.33 1.07
N ARG A 14 17.09 -12.09 0.57
CA ARG A 14 16.44 -10.90 1.15
C ARG A 14 15.28 -10.44 0.27
N PRO A 15 14.12 -10.06 0.85
CA PRO A 15 13.01 -9.49 0.08
C PRO A 15 13.41 -8.12 -0.47
N HIS A 16 13.44 -8.01 -1.80
CA HIS A 16 13.60 -6.77 -2.55
C HIS A 16 12.40 -6.59 -3.48
N VAL A 17 12.00 -5.34 -3.71
CA VAL A 17 10.86 -5.05 -4.58
C VAL A 17 11.39 -4.73 -5.98
N GLU A 18 11.44 -5.77 -6.79
CA GLU A 18 11.36 -5.67 -8.24
C GLU A 18 9.94 -6.11 -8.62
N VAL A 19 9.10 -5.23 -9.18
CA VAL A 19 7.65 -5.51 -9.40
C VAL A 19 7.41 -6.18 -10.76
N LEU A 20 6.68 -7.30 -10.81
CA LEU A 20 6.34 -8.02 -12.06
C LEU A 20 5.83 -7.16 -13.23
N PRO A 21 5.99 -7.63 -14.48
CA PRO A 21 5.25 -7.10 -15.62
C PRO A 21 3.75 -7.04 -15.31
N PRO A 22 3.02 -5.97 -15.70
CA PRO A 22 1.55 -5.93 -15.55
C PRO A 22 0.84 -7.16 -16.14
N ASP A 23 1.47 -7.71 -17.17
CA ASP A 23 1.12 -8.86 -18.01
C ASP A 23 1.47 -10.24 -17.41
N GLU A 24 2.34 -10.32 -16.38
CA GLU A 24 2.63 -11.57 -15.64
C GLU A 24 1.93 -11.65 -14.27
N LEU A 25 1.14 -10.62 -13.90
CA LEU A 25 0.37 -10.64 -12.67
C LEU A 25 -0.93 -11.44 -12.84
N PRO A 26 -1.30 -12.33 -11.89
CA PRO A 26 -2.58 -13.01 -11.95
C PRO A 26 -3.73 -12.00 -11.91
N ALA A 27 -4.73 -12.20 -12.76
CA ALA A 27 -5.87 -11.29 -12.89
C ALA A 27 -6.55 -11.09 -11.53
N ALA A 28 -6.69 -9.82 -11.13
CA ALA A 28 -7.33 -9.48 -9.87
C ALA A 28 -8.79 -9.96 -9.88
N ALA A 29 -9.14 -10.85 -8.95
CA ALA A 29 -10.52 -11.29 -8.77
C ALA A 29 -11.44 -10.08 -8.56
N GLY A 30 -12.55 -10.03 -9.31
CA GLY A 30 -13.46 -8.90 -9.29
C GLY A 30 -13.90 -8.56 -7.87
N SER A 31 -13.85 -7.27 -7.53
CA SER A 31 -14.22 -6.81 -6.20
C SER A 31 -15.68 -7.18 -5.90
N LYS A 32 -15.90 -8.09 -4.95
CA LYS A 32 -17.24 -8.29 -4.39
C LYS A 32 -17.72 -6.98 -3.79
N SER A 33 -18.80 -6.42 -4.34
CA SER A 33 -19.46 -5.23 -3.82
C SER A 33 -20.09 -5.55 -2.47
N VAL A 34 -19.33 -5.37 -1.38
CA VAL A 34 -19.88 -5.50 -0.03
C VAL A 34 -20.84 -4.33 0.17
N ARG A 35 -22.14 -4.63 0.16
CA ARG A 35 -23.21 -3.65 0.35
C ARG A 35 -22.98 -2.93 1.69
N SER A 36 -22.86 -1.61 1.65
CA SER A 36 -22.67 -0.80 2.85
C SER A 36 -24.01 -0.60 3.56
N ASP A 37 -24.65 -1.69 3.97
CA ASP A 37 -25.91 -1.68 4.71
C ASP A 37 -25.68 -0.93 6.03
N ARG A 38 -26.23 0.28 6.07
CA ARG A 38 -26.32 1.14 7.24
C ARG A 38 -27.77 1.14 7.73
N GLY A 39 -27.96 1.16 9.03
CA GLY A 39 -29.25 1.38 9.65
C GLY A 39 -29.74 2.81 9.46
N PRO A 40 -31.00 3.10 9.83
CA PRO A 40 -31.57 4.45 9.80
C PRO A 40 -30.86 5.43 10.76
N ASP A 41 -30.07 4.91 11.71
CA ASP A 41 -29.18 5.66 12.61
C ASP A 41 -27.79 5.97 11.99
N GLY A 42 -27.58 5.60 10.72
CA GLY A 42 -26.31 5.76 10.00
C GLY A 42 -25.20 4.79 10.43
N ARG A 43 -25.42 3.91 11.42
CA ARG A 43 -24.44 2.90 11.85
C ARG A 43 -24.49 1.68 10.94
N PHE A 44 -23.43 0.88 10.90
CA PHE A 44 -23.43 -0.37 10.13
C PHE A 44 -24.35 -1.41 10.78
N THR A 45 -25.12 -2.14 9.97
CA THR A 45 -26.00 -3.20 10.45
C THR A 45 -25.20 -4.34 11.10
N ARG A 46 -25.80 -5.00 12.11
CA ARG A 46 -25.15 -6.12 12.82
C ARG A 46 -24.90 -7.28 11.85
N GLY A 47 -23.62 -7.57 11.60
CA GLY A 47 -23.18 -8.56 10.60
C GLY A 47 -22.46 -7.94 9.40
N ASN A 48 -22.61 -6.64 9.16
CA ASN A 48 -21.88 -5.94 8.10
C ASN A 48 -20.39 -5.77 8.45
N THR A 49 -19.55 -6.65 7.91
CA THR A 49 -18.10 -6.66 8.13
C THR A 49 -17.30 -5.87 7.08
N ALA A 50 -17.95 -5.08 6.22
CA ALA A 50 -17.28 -4.26 5.18
C ALA A 50 -16.13 -3.40 5.75
N ALA A 51 -16.32 -2.82 6.94
CA ALA A 51 -15.31 -2.03 7.64
C ALA A 51 -14.25 -2.89 8.39
N ARG A 52 -14.57 -4.14 8.76
CA ARG A 52 -13.63 -5.07 9.40
C ARG A 52 -12.61 -5.65 8.42
N ALA A 53 -13.01 -5.89 7.17
CA ALA A 53 -12.18 -6.54 6.15
C ALA A 53 -10.92 -5.75 5.72
N ARG A 54 -10.74 -4.50 6.16
CA ARG A 54 -9.62 -3.61 5.76
C ARG A 54 -8.54 -3.39 6.85
N ARG A 55 -8.58 -4.13 7.96
CA ARG A 55 -7.48 -4.15 8.94
C ARG A 55 -7.07 -5.58 9.26
N LEU A 56 -6.04 -6.05 8.55
CA LEU A 56 -5.22 -7.14 9.05
C LEU A 56 -4.64 -6.69 10.40
N ARG A 57 -5.07 -7.30 11.50
CA ARG A 57 -4.31 -7.17 12.74
C ARG A 57 -3.07 -8.02 12.58
N ALA A 58 -1.89 -7.39 12.61
CA ALA A 58 -0.64 -8.13 12.79
C ALA A 58 -0.78 -9.00 14.05
N GLY A 59 -0.67 -10.32 13.88
CA GLY A 59 -0.70 -11.26 14.99
C GLY A 59 0.57 -11.12 15.84
N ALA A 60 0.53 -11.67 17.06
CA ALA A 60 1.63 -11.58 18.03
C ALA A 60 2.97 -12.20 17.56
N LEU A 61 2.96 -12.92 16.43
CA LEU A 61 4.13 -13.56 15.80
C LEU A 61 4.92 -12.62 14.86
N GLY A 62 4.49 -11.37 14.66
CA GLY A 62 5.16 -10.38 13.80
C GLY A 62 6.43 -9.74 14.40
N GLY A 63 7.25 -10.51 15.12
CA GLY A 63 8.45 -10.03 15.81
C GLY A 63 9.60 -9.67 14.86
N VAL A 64 9.51 -8.50 14.20
CA VAL A 64 10.54 -7.99 13.29
C VAL A 64 11.89 -7.90 14.04
N GLY A 65 12.86 -8.72 13.60
CA GLY A 65 14.23 -8.70 14.11
C GLY A 65 14.44 -9.28 15.52
N GLY A 66 13.50 -10.08 16.05
CA GLY A 66 13.64 -10.70 17.38
C GLY A 66 13.42 -9.74 18.56
N ILE A 67 12.77 -8.60 18.32
CA ILE A 67 12.39 -7.64 19.36
C ILE A 67 11.14 -8.14 20.07
N ASP A 68 11.18 -8.19 21.40
CA ASP A 68 9.98 -8.35 22.21
C ASP A 68 9.10 -7.08 22.08
N SER A 69 8.06 -7.21 21.26
CA SER A 69 7.08 -6.15 21.01
C SER A 69 6.22 -5.79 22.23
N THR A 70 6.26 -6.61 23.29
CA THR A 70 5.53 -6.39 24.55
C THR A 70 6.34 -5.62 25.60
N SER A 71 7.66 -5.53 25.42
CA SER A 71 8.55 -4.83 26.35
C SER A 71 8.22 -3.34 26.51
N ASP A 72 8.23 -2.85 27.74
CA ASP A 72 7.97 -1.44 28.05
C ASP A 72 9.01 -0.49 27.44
N ALA A 73 10.26 -0.97 27.25
CA ALA A 73 11.31 -0.25 26.55
C ALA A 73 10.99 -0.02 25.05
N PHE A 74 10.34 -0.97 24.38
CA PHE A 74 9.91 -0.82 22.99
C PHE A 74 8.60 -0.02 22.85
N ARG A 75 7.74 -0.03 23.87
CA ARG A 75 6.43 0.64 23.89
C ARG A 75 6.40 2.09 23.36
N PRO A 76 7.33 3.01 23.69
CA PRO A 76 7.36 4.35 23.10
C PRO A 76 7.66 4.33 21.59
N PHE A 77 8.59 3.51 21.12
CA PHE A 77 8.92 3.34 19.70
C PHE A 77 7.74 2.76 18.92
N ALA A 78 7.07 1.74 19.47
CA ALA A 78 5.85 1.17 18.89
C ALA A 78 4.69 2.18 18.80
N LYS A 79 4.54 3.05 19.81
CA LYS A 79 3.55 4.15 19.80
C LYS A 79 3.89 5.20 18.73
N TRP A 80 5.17 5.52 18.55
CA TRP A 80 5.65 6.40 17.48
C TRP A 80 5.41 5.77 16.10
N GLY A 81 5.79 4.51 15.88
CA GLY A 81 5.60 3.79 14.62
C GLY A 81 4.13 3.72 14.21
N ARG A 82 3.21 3.39 15.13
CA ARG A 82 1.77 3.41 14.85
C ARG A 82 1.25 4.78 14.41
N ARG A 83 1.77 5.88 14.96
CA ARG A 83 1.43 7.25 14.54
C ARG A 83 2.02 7.55 13.15
N TYR A 84 3.27 7.18 12.92
CA TYR A 84 3.97 7.34 11.65
C TYR A 84 3.24 6.62 10.51
N GLY A 85 2.95 5.32 10.64
CA GLY A 85 2.22 4.55 9.63
C GLY A 85 0.78 5.07 9.41
N ALA A 86 0.10 5.53 10.47
CA ALA A 86 -1.20 6.17 10.34
C ALA A 86 -1.16 7.50 9.56
N HIS A 87 -0.06 8.26 9.68
CA HIS A 87 0.17 9.49 8.91
C HIS A 87 0.55 9.17 7.45
N ARG A 88 1.55 8.30 7.21
CA ARG A 88 1.97 7.90 5.85
C ARG A 88 0.81 7.37 5.00
N ARG A 89 -0.11 6.57 5.57
CA ARG A 89 -1.31 6.11 4.84
C ARG A 89 -2.21 7.26 4.39
N ARG A 90 -2.33 8.34 5.17
CA ARG A 90 -3.12 9.53 4.79
C ARG A 90 -2.42 10.29 3.67
N GLU A 91 -1.10 10.42 3.73
CA GLU A 91 -0.30 11.07 2.68
C GLU A 91 -0.36 10.28 1.37
N LEU A 92 -0.15 8.95 1.39
CA LEU A 92 -0.29 8.11 0.19
C LEU A 92 -1.72 8.15 -0.37
N ALA A 93 -2.75 8.14 0.48
CA ALA A 93 -4.13 8.30 0.02
C ALA A 93 -4.37 9.67 -0.64
N ALA A 94 -3.88 10.77 -0.05
CA ALA A 94 -3.98 12.10 -0.64
C ALA A 94 -3.24 12.19 -1.99
N ALA A 95 -2.02 11.65 -2.08
CA ALA A 95 -1.22 11.65 -3.31
C ALA A 95 -1.81 10.79 -4.45
N HIS A 96 -2.62 9.77 -4.12
CA HIS A 96 -3.09 8.76 -5.07
C HIS A 96 -4.63 8.65 -5.14
N GLY A 97 -5.35 9.77 -4.99
CA GLY A 97 -6.78 9.84 -5.31
C GLY A 97 -7.73 9.45 -4.17
N GLY A 98 -7.40 9.79 -2.93
CA GLY A 98 -8.28 9.75 -1.75
C GLY A 98 -8.38 8.40 -1.03
N GLU A 99 -8.04 7.29 -1.69
CA GLU A 99 -8.05 5.95 -1.07
C GLU A 99 -6.84 5.12 -1.52
N ILE A 100 -6.48 4.13 -0.69
CA ILE A 100 -5.45 3.10 -0.94
C ILE A 100 -6.02 1.72 -0.61
N SER A 101 -5.50 0.65 -1.22
CA SER A 101 -5.90 -0.71 -0.85
C SER A 101 -5.40 -1.14 0.55
N ALA A 102 -5.93 -2.27 1.02
CA ALA A 102 -5.40 -2.94 2.20
C ALA A 102 -3.96 -3.46 2.00
N GLY A 103 -3.55 -3.76 0.76
CA GLY A 103 -2.18 -4.19 0.43
C GLY A 103 -1.17 -3.05 0.63
N VAL A 104 -1.46 -1.87 0.06
CA VAL A 104 -0.70 -0.64 0.34
C VAL A 104 -0.69 -0.34 1.84
N GLY A 105 -1.85 -0.48 2.50
CA GLY A 105 -1.96 -0.30 3.96
C GLY A 105 -1.04 -1.22 4.76
N ALA A 106 -0.95 -2.49 4.39
CA ALA A 106 -0.08 -3.48 5.04
C ALA A 106 1.42 -3.17 4.82
N LEU A 107 1.82 -2.76 3.61
CA LEU A 107 3.20 -2.33 3.33
C LEU A 107 3.61 -1.14 4.20
N VAL A 108 2.74 -0.13 4.33
CA VAL A 108 3.00 1.04 5.21
C VAL A 108 3.05 0.64 6.70
N GLU A 109 2.22 -0.31 7.14
CA GLU A 109 2.28 -0.82 8.52
C GLU A 109 3.57 -1.63 8.79
N SER A 110 4.03 -2.44 7.83
CA SER A 110 5.30 -3.15 7.89
C SER A 110 6.49 -2.18 7.92
N ALA A 111 6.50 -1.15 7.07
CA ALA A 111 7.50 -0.10 7.08
C ALA A 111 7.57 0.62 8.44
N ALA A 112 6.41 1.00 8.98
CA ALA A 112 6.30 1.70 10.25
C ALA A 112 6.79 0.84 11.45
N LEU A 113 6.55 -0.47 11.41
CA LEU A 113 7.08 -1.40 12.41
C LEU A 113 8.59 -1.56 12.27
N ALA A 114 9.11 -1.82 11.06
CA ALA A 114 10.54 -1.94 10.80
C ALA A 114 11.32 -0.67 11.20
N LEU A 115 10.76 0.53 10.94
CA LEU A 115 11.38 1.80 11.30
C LEU A 115 11.34 2.08 12.81
N ALA A 116 10.27 1.68 13.52
CA ALA A 116 10.23 1.74 14.98
C ALA A 116 11.24 0.77 15.62
N SER A 117 11.31 -0.46 15.09
CA SER A 117 12.29 -1.48 15.47
C SER A 117 13.73 -1.02 15.24
N SER A 118 14.01 -0.43 14.08
CA SER A 118 15.29 0.17 13.74
C SER A 118 15.71 1.23 14.77
N ARG A 119 14.85 2.21 15.06
CA ARG A 119 15.13 3.28 16.05
C ARG A 119 15.37 2.73 17.46
N TYR A 120 14.63 1.71 17.87
CA TYR A 120 14.83 1.04 19.16
C TYR A 120 16.21 0.37 19.21
N LEU A 121 16.55 -0.49 18.24
CA LEU A 121 17.84 -1.17 18.19
C LEU A 121 19.02 -0.19 18.05
N GLN A 122 18.84 0.93 17.34
CA GLN A 122 19.86 1.96 17.22
C GLN A 122 20.13 2.64 18.56
N ASN A 123 19.09 2.92 19.36
CA ASN A 123 19.23 3.48 20.70
C ASN A 123 19.92 2.50 21.66
N GLN A 124 19.51 1.23 21.65
CA GLN A 124 20.14 0.18 22.46
C GLN A 124 21.62 -0.02 22.08
N GLY A 125 21.91 -0.18 20.78
CA GLY A 125 23.27 -0.37 20.26
C GLY A 125 24.20 0.81 20.53
N ALA A 126 23.69 2.05 20.44
CA ALA A 126 24.45 3.24 20.80
C ALA A 126 24.74 3.33 22.31
N ALA A 127 23.79 2.92 23.16
CA ALA A 127 23.95 2.97 24.62
C ALA A 127 24.99 1.98 25.17
N ILE A 128 25.15 0.81 24.54
CA ILE A 128 26.09 -0.24 24.98
C ILE A 128 27.31 -0.41 24.06
N GLY A 129 27.40 0.36 22.96
CA GLY A 129 28.49 0.25 21.97
C GLY A 129 28.45 -1.02 21.11
N ASP A 130 27.31 -1.69 20.97
CA ASP A 130 27.19 -2.95 20.21
C ASP A 130 27.02 -2.70 18.69
N PRO A 131 28.02 -3.05 17.86
CA PRO A 131 27.97 -2.82 16.41
C PRO A 131 26.99 -3.76 15.69
N GLU A 132 26.68 -4.94 16.21
CA GLU A 132 25.70 -5.85 15.59
C GLU A 132 24.27 -5.36 15.81
N LEU A 133 23.96 -4.73 16.96
CA LEU A 133 22.68 -4.02 17.13
C LEU A 133 22.55 -2.83 16.16
N LEU A 134 23.60 -2.04 15.98
CA LEU A 134 23.60 -0.92 15.02
C LEU A 134 23.45 -1.39 13.56
N LYS A 135 24.10 -2.50 13.20
CA LYS A 135 23.99 -3.14 11.88
C LYS A 135 22.59 -3.71 11.62
N ARG A 136 21.96 -4.33 12.63
CA ARG A 136 20.55 -4.78 12.57
C ARG A 136 19.60 -3.60 12.44
N ALA A 137 19.82 -2.53 13.20
CA ALA A 137 19.04 -1.30 13.09
C ALA A 137 19.10 -0.71 11.66
N SER A 138 20.31 -0.64 11.07
CA SER A 138 20.52 -0.18 9.69
C SER A 138 19.78 -1.06 8.66
N ALA A 139 19.83 -2.38 8.81
CA ALA A 139 19.10 -3.31 7.94
C ALA A 139 17.58 -3.08 7.99
N LEU A 140 17.01 -2.90 9.19
CA LEU A 140 15.58 -2.61 9.37
C LEU A 140 15.17 -1.24 8.82
N ALA A 141 16.05 -0.22 8.86
CA ALA A 141 15.81 1.06 8.20
C ALA A 141 15.77 0.93 6.67
N ALA A 142 16.64 0.08 6.10
CA ALA A 142 16.63 -0.21 4.68
C ALA A 142 15.35 -0.96 4.27
N GLU A 143 14.91 -1.94 5.07
CA GLU A 143 13.64 -2.67 4.86
C GLU A 143 12.42 -1.74 4.92
N ALA A 144 12.38 -0.81 5.90
CA ALA A 144 11.33 0.19 5.97
C ALA A 144 11.25 1.04 4.69
N ARG A 145 12.40 1.50 4.18
CA ARG A 145 12.48 2.25 2.91
C ARG A 145 11.96 1.43 1.72
N GLN A 146 12.31 0.14 1.63
CA GLN A 146 11.81 -0.73 0.54
C GLN A 146 10.29 -0.87 0.60
N ASN A 147 9.73 -1.08 1.79
CA ASN A 147 8.28 -1.19 1.98
C ASN A 147 7.54 0.12 1.66
N GLU A 148 8.11 1.29 1.94
CA GLU A 148 7.52 2.59 1.55
C GLU A 148 7.55 2.82 0.03
N LEU A 149 8.66 2.51 -0.64
CA LEU A 149 8.76 2.61 -2.10
C LEU A 149 7.75 1.68 -2.79
N ALA A 150 7.61 0.46 -2.29
CA ALA A 150 6.63 -0.52 -2.77
C ALA A 150 5.18 -0.05 -2.56
N ALA A 151 4.88 0.52 -1.38
CA ALA A 151 3.57 1.08 -1.09
C ALA A 151 3.21 2.24 -2.03
N TRP A 152 4.18 3.13 -2.32
CA TRP A 152 4.00 4.25 -3.22
C TRP A 152 3.74 3.81 -4.66
N GLU A 153 4.58 2.91 -5.19
CA GLU A 153 4.43 2.38 -6.56
C GLU A 153 3.11 1.61 -6.73
N LEU A 154 2.73 0.79 -5.74
CA LEU A 154 1.45 0.08 -5.76
C LEU A 154 0.26 1.05 -5.70
N ALA A 155 0.30 2.07 -4.84
CA ALA A 155 -0.75 3.08 -4.75
C ALA A 155 -0.89 3.91 -6.04
N ALA A 156 0.22 4.27 -6.68
CA ALA A 156 0.23 4.95 -7.98
C ALA A 156 -0.41 4.08 -9.09
N ARG A 157 -0.08 2.78 -9.13
CA ARG A 157 -0.70 1.82 -10.07
C ARG A 157 -2.19 1.63 -9.81
N GLU A 158 -2.61 1.48 -8.55
CA GLU A 158 -4.02 1.38 -8.14
C GLU A 158 -4.82 2.65 -8.51
N ALA A 159 -4.23 3.84 -8.35
CA ALA A 159 -4.84 5.10 -8.78
C ALA A 159 -5.01 5.16 -10.31
N LYS A 160 -3.97 4.81 -11.07
CA LYS A 160 -4.02 4.76 -12.55
C LYS A 160 -5.06 3.76 -13.05
N ALA A 161 -5.13 2.57 -12.45
CA ALA A 161 -6.12 1.55 -12.79
C ALA A 161 -7.56 2.01 -12.50
N ARG A 162 -7.80 2.65 -11.33
CA ARG A 162 -9.09 3.26 -11.01
C ARG A 162 -9.47 4.37 -11.99
N GLY A 163 -8.52 5.24 -12.36
CA GLY A 163 -8.75 6.29 -13.37
C GLY A 163 -9.14 5.74 -14.73
N SER A 164 -8.49 4.66 -15.18
CA SER A 164 -8.84 3.95 -16.42
C SER A 164 -10.25 3.35 -16.36
N SER A 165 -10.59 2.66 -15.26
CA SER A 165 -11.91 2.06 -15.02
C SER A 165 -13.03 3.11 -14.87
N ARG A 166 -12.69 4.35 -14.51
CA ARG A 166 -13.65 5.46 -14.39
C ARG A 166 -14.07 6.08 -15.72
N ARG A 167 -13.52 5.64 -16.87
CA ARG A 167 -14.10 5.93 -18.18
C ARG A 167 -15.45 5.22 -18.29
N THR A 168 -16.50 6.00 -18.08
CA THR A 168 -17.87 5.51 -17.97
C THR A 168 -18.42 5.06 -19.31
N ALA A 169 -19.60 4.44 -19.29
CA ALA A 169 -20.39 4.27 -20.52
C ALA A 169 -20.77 5.65 -21.12
N LEU A 170 -20.97 6.68 -20.29
CA LEU A 170 -21.26 8.05 -20.74
C LEU A 170 -20.11 8.68 -21.51
N ASP A 171 -18.85 8.46 -21.11
CA ASP A 171 -17.69 8.98 -21.85
C ASP A 171 -17.60 8.34 -23.24
N ARG A 172 -17.82 7.02 -23.34
CA ARG A 172 -17.89 6.30 -24.62
C ARG A 172 -19.08 6.69 -25.49
N VAL A 173 -20.21 7.08 -24.89
CA VAL A 173 -21.37 7.63 -25.61
C VAL A 173 -21.07 9.04 -26.13
N ARG A 174 -20.38 9.89 -25.34
CA ARG A 174 -19.94 11.22 -25.75
C ARG A 174 -18.92 11.18 -26.89
N GLU A 175 -17.93 10.29 -26.81
CA GLU A 175 -16.96 10.06 -27.90
C GLU A 175 -17.67 9.62 -29.20
N ARG A 176 -18.64 8.69 -29.12
CA ARG A 176 -19.43 8.27 -30.29
C ARG A 176 -20.36 9.36 -30.85
N ALA A 177 -20.90 10.22 -29.99
CA ALA A 177 -21.72 11.35 -30.43
C ALA A 177 -20.86 12.42 -31.13
N ALA A 178 -19.67 12.71 -30.58
CA ALA A 178 -18.72 13.64 -31.19
C ALA A 178 -18.19 13.12 -32.55
N ALA A 179 -17.86 11.83 -32.65
CA ALA A 179 -17.42 11.22 -33.91
C ALA A 179 -18.47 11.36 -35.02
N ARG A 180 -19.74 11.05 -34.73
CA ARG A 180 -20.84 11.20 -35.71
C ARG A 180 -21.08 12.64 -36.15
N LEU A 181 -20.90 13.61 -35.26
CA LEU A 181 -21.03 15.03 -35.60
C LEU A 181 -19.90 15.49 -36.53
N ASN A 182 -18.68 14.97 -36.36
CA ASN A 182 -17.59 15.20 -37.31
C ASN A 182 -17.86 14.52 -38.66
N GLU A 183 -18.29 13.25 -38.68
CA GLU A 183 -18.64 12.53 -39.92
C GLU A 183 -19.73 13.25 -40.73
N GLN A 184 -20.71 13.86 -40.05
CA GLN A 184 -21.73 14.69 -40.69
C GLN A 184 -21.16 16.02 -41.21
N ALA A 185 -20.33 16.71 -40.42
CA ALA A 185 -19.72 17.98 -40.83
C ALA A 185 -18.72 17.82 -42.01
N GLU A 186 -18.07 16.67 -42.14
CA GLU A 186 -17.22 16.33 -43.28
C GLU A 186 -18.07 15.99 -44.53
N GLY A 187 -19.15 15.21 -44.38
CA GLY A 187 -20.05 14.89 -45.49
C GLY A 187 -20.90 16.06 -46.02
N ASP A 188 -21.16 17.07 -45.19
CA ASP A 188 -21.80 18.33 -45.60
C ASP A 188 -20.81 19.33 -46.24
N ALA A 189 -19.50 19.07 -46.18
CA ALA A 189 -18.45 19.90 -46.79
C ALA A 189 -17.98 19.41 -48.17
N GLU A 190 -18.38 18.20 -48.59
CA GLU A 190 -18.08 17.60 -49.90
C GLU A 190 -19.25 17.72 -50.91
N GLN A 191 -20.31 18.47 -50.58
CA GLN A 191 -21.49 18.74 -51.43
C GLN A 191 -21.57 20.21 -51.88
#